data_AF-A0A7W1N2B2-F1
#
_entry.id   AF-A0A7W1N2B2-F1
#
_cell.length_a   1.000
_cell.length_b   1.000
_cell.length_c   1.000
_cell.angle_alpha   90.00
_cell.angle_beta   90.00
_cell.angle_gamma   90.00
#
_symmetry.space_group_name_H-M   'P 1'
#
loop_
_entity.id
_entity.type
_entity.pdbx_description
1 polymer ?
#
loop_
_entity_poly.entity_id
_entity_poly.type
_entity_poly.pdbx_seq_one_letter_code
_entity_poly.pdbx_strand_id
1 'polypeptide(L)'
;MRERWFGATGRRVPEIALEGELELGDALVLDSLDEAALREAHAAGRPVVVRAGSAETVRTALARPEVAVALVDDRSLLDLDLTELTYG
;
A
#
# COMPACT_ATOMS: atom_id res chain seq x y z
N MET A 1 8.24 -6.78 -9.98
CA MET A 1 7.12 -6.49 -9.06
C MET A 1 7.41 -7.12 -7.71
N ARG A 2 7.51 -6.31 -6.65
CA ARG A 2 7.73 -6.78 -5.27
C ARG A 2 6.39 -7.08 -4.59
N GLU A 3 6.39 -8.02 -3.66
CA GLU A 3 5.17 -8.48 -2.97
C GLU A 3 5.34 -8.39 -1.46
N ARG A 4 4.27 -7.97 -0.76
CA ARG A 4 4.21 -7.81 0.68
C ARG A 4 3.14 -8.70 1.30
N TRP A 5 3.25 -8.95 2.59
CA TRP A 5 2.22 -9.65 3.35
C TRP A 5 0.99 -8.76 3.52
N PHE A 6 -0.19 -9.30 3.22
CA PHE A 6 -1.46 -8.60 3.37
C PHE A 6 -1.97 -8.73 4.81
N GLY A 7 -1.36 -7.96 5.72
CA GLY A 7 -1.63 -8.06 7.16
C GLY A 7 -1.42 -9.48 7.69
N ALA A 8 -2.28 -9.91 8.61
CA ALA A 8 -2.25 -11.26 9.19
C ALA A 8 -3.04 -12.31 8.38
N THR A 9 -3.46 -12.00 7.15
CA THR A 9 -4.30 -12.92 6.33
C THR A 9 -3.56 -14.13 5.79
N GLY A 10 -2.21 -14.14 5.84
CA GLY A 10 -1.39 -15.19 5.25
C GLY A 10 -1.32 -15.15 3.71
N ARG A 11 -1.81 -14.08 3.08
CA ARG A 11 -1.72 -13.84 1.63
C ARG A 11 -0.56 -12.89 1.32
N ARG A 12 0.15 -13.13 0.21
CA ARG A 12 1.08 -12.16 -0.39
C ARG A 12 0.39 -11.44 -1.53
N VAL A 13 0.59 -10.13 -1.60
CA VAL A 13 -0.03 -9.23 -2.57
C VAL A 13 1.04 -8.32 -3.17
N PRO A 14 0.85 -7.79 -4.38
CA PRO A 14 1.77 -6.79 -4.91
C PRO A 14 1.74 -5.52 -4.06
N GLU A 15 2.88 -4.84 -3.95
CA GLU A 15 2.96 -3.61 -3.16
C GLU A 15 2.25 -2.42 -3.84
N ILE A 16 2.05 -2.47 -5.16
CA ILE A 16 1.20 -1.53 -5.90
C ILE A 16 0.13 -2.33 -6.63
N ALA A 17 -1.12 -1.91 -6.52
CA ALA A 17 -2.23 -2.52 -7.25
C ALA A 17 -3.16 -1.44 -7.81
N LEU A 18 -3.79 -1.72 -8.95
CA LEU A 18 -4.79 -0.82 -9.52
C LEU A 18 -6.09 -0.91 -8.70
N GLU A 19 -6.77 0.21 -8.55
CA GLU A 19 -8.09 0.25 -7.94
C GLU A 19 -9.06 -0.73 -8.64
N GLY A 20 -9.65 -1.63 -7.86
CA GLY A 20 -10.56 -2.67 -8.35
C GLY A 20 -9.90 -3.99 -8.78
N GLU A 21 -8.56 -4.08 -8.85
CA GLU A 21 -7.88 -5.34 -9.20
C GLU A 21 -7.52 -6.21 -7.99
N LEU A 22 -7.52 -5.64 -6.78
CA LEU A 22 -7.25 -6.35 -5.54
C LEU A 22 -8.51 -6.49 -4.69
N GLU A 23 -8.82 -7.71 -4.25
CA GLU A 23 -9.85 -7.95 -3.24
C GLU A 23 -9.36 -7.50 -1.87
N LEU A 24 -9.98 -6.45 -1.33
CA LEU A 24 -9.55 -5.80 -0.09
C LEU A 24 -10.11 -6.48 1.17
N GLY A 25 -11.28 -7.12 1.08
CA GLY A 25 -11.93 -7.75 2.24
C GLY A 25 -12.09 -6.77 3.40
N ASP A 26 -11.59 -7.16 4.59
CA ASP A 26 -11.58 -6.34 5.82
C ASP A 26 -10.39 -5.37 5.91
N ALA A 27 -9.66 -5.12 4.82
CA ALA A 27 -8.55 -4.19 4.85
C ALA A 27 -8.99 -2.75 5.19
N LEU A 28 -8.15 -2.07 5.96
CA LEU A 28 -8.30 -0.64 6.19
C LEU A 28 -7.82 0.11 4.96
N VAL A 29 -8.72 0.82 4.29
CA VAL A 29 -8.39 1.71 3.16
C VAL A 29 -8.30 3.14 3.66
N LEU A 30 -7.17 3.79 3.37
CA LEU A 30 -6.90 5.18 3.75
C LEU A 30 -6.60 6.02 2.51
N ASP A 31 -7.16 7.24 2.44
CA ASP A 31 -6.81 8.23 1.41
C ASP A 31 -5.53 9.01 1.76
N SER A 32 -5.12 9.00 3.02
CA SER A 32 -3.93 9.66 3.52
C SER A 32 -3.32 8.88 4.68
N LEU A 33 -2.03 9.08 4.94
CA LEU A 33 -1.36 8.40 6.04
C LEU A 33 -1.79 8.98 7.38
N ASP A 34 -2.56 8.20 8.12
CA ASP A 34 -2.91 8.48 9.50
C ASP A 34 -2.15 7.53 10.44
N GLU A 35 -1.25 8.09 11.25
CA GLU A 35 -0.39 7.30 12.14
C GLU A 35 -1.17 6.54 13.22
N ALA A 36 -2.29 7.09 13.70
CA ALA A 36 -3.09 6.41 14.71
C ALA A 36 -3.79 5.19 14.09
N ALA A 37 -4.42 5.37 12.94
CA ALA A 37 -5.09 4.30 12.19
C ALA A 37 -4.11 3.20 11.75
N LEU A 38 -2.89 3.56 11.34
CA LEU A 38 -1.83 2.60 11.00
C LEU A 38 -1.45 1.74 12.20
N ARG A 39 -1.21 2.36 13.38
CA ARG A 39 -0.87 1.63 14.60
C ARG A 39 -2.01 0.71 15.05
N GLU A 40 -3.25 1.18 15.00
CA GLU A 40 -4.41 0.38 15.38
C GLU A 40 -4.61 -0.82 14.44
N ALA A 41 -4.50 -0.60 13.12
CA ALA A 41 -4.61 -1.69 12.16
C ALA A 41 -3.50 -2.72 12.34
N HIS A 42 -2.26 -2.28 12.58
CA HIS A 42 -1.14 -3.16 12.86
C HIS A 42 -1.37 -3.99 14.13
N ALA A 43 -1.83 -3.35 15.22
CA ALA A 43 -2.15 -4.04 16.47
C ALA A 43 -3.27 -5.08 16.30
N ALA A 44 -4.23 -4.81 15.42
CA ALA A 44 -5.32 -5.72 15.07
C ALA A 44 -4.93 -6.79 14.02
N GLY A 45 -3.72 -6.74 13.46
CA GLY A 45 -3.31 -7.60 12.34
C GLY A 45 -4.08 -7.34 11.05
N ARG A 46 -4.79 -6.20 10.96
CA ARG A 46 -5.62 -5.82 9.82
C ARG A 46 -4.73 -5.30 8.68
N PRO A 47 -4.92 -5.76 7.43
CA PRO A 47 -4.17 -5.23 6.30
C PRO A 47 -4.46 -3.74 6.12
N VAL A 48 -3.44 -2.95 5.81
CA VAL A 48 -3.59 -1.52 5.49
C VAL A 48 -3.30 -1.28 4.02
N VAL A 49 -4.18 -0.52 3.38
CA VAL A 49 -4.11 -0.14 1.99
C VAL A 49 -4.27 1.37 1.89
N VAL A 50 -3.42 2.02 1.09
CA VAL A 50 -3.42 3.47 0.94
C VAL A 50 -3.68 3.84 -0.51
N ARG A 51 -4.68 4.69 -0.77
CA ARG A 51 -4.93 5.25 -2.09
C ARG A 51 -3.86 6.29 -2.42
N ALA A 52 -3.27 6.18 -3.59
CA ALA A 52 -2.16 6.99 -4.03
C ALA A 52 -2.30 7.34 -5.52
N GLY A 53 -2.60 8.61 -5.80
CA GLY A 53 -2.76 9.10 -7.17
C GLY A 53 -1.46 9.65 -7.80
N SER A 54 -0.30 9.42 -7.20
CA SER A 54 0.98 9.97 -7.69
C SER A 54 2.17 9.14 -7.20
N ALA A 55 3.30 9.21 -7.91
CA ALA A 55 4.52 8.50 -7.50
C ALA A 55 5.00 8.89 -6.09
N GLU A 56 4.87 10.16 -5.72
CA GLU A 56 5.23 10.65 -4.36
C GLU A 56 4.33 10.06 -3.27
N THR A 57 3.01 9.96 -3.52
CA THR A 57 2.07 9.39 -2.55
C THR A 57 2.26 7.87 -2.42
N VAL A 58 2.52 7.16 -3.54
CA VAL A 58 2.88 5.74 -3.53
C VAL A 58 4.14 5.51 -2.70
N ARG A 59 5.19 6.30 -2.92
CA ARG A 59 6.45 6.21 -2.16
C ARG A 59 6.22 6.45 -0.67
N THR A 60 5.50 7.51 -0.33
CA THR A 60 5.24 7.86 1.08
C THR A 60 4.45 6.75 1.77
N ALA A 61 3.48 6.14 1.08
CA ALA A 61 2.73 5.00 1.58
C ALA A 61 3.62 3.78 1.80
N LEU A 62 4.42 3.40 0.80
CA LEU A 62 5.24 2.19 0.86
C LEU A 62 6.46 2.30 1.77
N ALA A 63 6.90 3.53 2.09
CA ALA A 63 7.89 3.77 3.14
C ALA A 63 7.41 3.30 4.53
N ARG A 64 6.10 3.07 4.72
CA ARG A 64 5.55 2.54 5.98
C ARG A 64 5.57 1.00 5.97
N PRO A 65 6.21 0.35 6.97
CA PRO A 65 6.20 -1.10 7.06
C PRO A 65 4.80 -1.69 7.26
N GLU A 66 3.87 -0.93 7.84
CA GLU A 66 2.49 -1.32 8.12
C GLU A 66 1.59 -1.33 6.88
N VAL A 67 1.94 -0.57 5.83
CA VAL A 67 1.18 -0.52 4.58
C VAL A 67 1.47 -1.77 3.75
N ALA A 68 0.44 -2.53 3.43
CA ALA A 68 0.57 -3.71 2.59
C ALA A 68 0.58 -3.37 1.10
N VAL A 69 -0.29 -2.44 0.68
CA VAL A 69 -0.52 -2.09 -0.73
C VAL A 69 -0.79 -0.59 -0.90
N ALA A 70 -0.18 0.01 -1.93
CA ALA A 70 -0.59 1.29 -2.48
C ALA A 70 -1.57 1.05 -3.64
N LEU A 71 -2.81 1.53 -3.50
CA LEU A 71 -3.82 1.50 -4.55
C LEU A 71 -3.66 2.72 -5.45
N VAL A 72 -3.43 2.49 -6.72
CA VAL A 72 -3.30 3.54 -7.73
C VAL A 72 -4.53 3.56 -8.63
N ASP A 73 -4.91 4.74 -9.12
CA ASP A 73 -5.97 4.88 -10.13
C ASP A 73 -5.43 4.80 -11.56
N ASP A 74 -4.13 5.02 -11.75
CA ASP A 74 -3.46 5.01 -13.05
C ASP A 74 -2.49 3.83 -13.20
N ARG A 75 -2.60 3.11 -14.32
CA ARG A 75 -1.76 1.93 -14.61
C ARG A 75 -0.28 2.27 -14.80
N SER A 76 0.05 3.49 -15.21
CA SER A 76 1.45 3.91 -15.38
C SER A 76 2.19 3.93 -14.03
N LEU A 77 1.46 4.01 -12.92
CA LEU A 77 2.03 3.97 -11.57
C LEU A 77 2.37 2.54 -11.08
N LEU A 78 1.90 1.49 -11.77
CA LEU A 78 2.17 0.09 -11.38
C LEU A 78 3.64 -0.32 -11.58
N ASP A 79 4.31 0.30 -12.54
CA ASP A 79 5.70 0.00 -12.91
C ASP A 79 6.69 1.02 -12.31
N LEU A 80 6.28 1.77 -11.28
CA LEU A 80 7.17 2.72 -10.63
C LEU A 80 8.39 1.99 -10.05
N ASP A 81 9.58 2.36 -10.53
CA ASP A 81 10.82 1.92 -9.90
C ASP A 81 11.05 2.72 -8.61
N LEU A 82 10.60 2.14 -7.51
CA LEU A 82 10.74 2.72 -6.18
C LEU A 82 12.20 2.73 -5.68
N THR A 83 13.09 1.98 -6.33
CA THR A 83 14.53 1.95 -5.99
C THR A 83 15.21 3.22 -6.47
N GLU A 84 14.89 3.68 -7.69
CA GLU A 84 15.46 4.89 -8.30
C GLU A 84 14.98 6.18 -7.61
N LEU A 85 13.76 6.21 -7.06
CA LEU A 85 13.19 7.37 -6.35
C LEU A 85 13.70 7.58 -4.91
N THR A 86 14.61 6.73 -4.43
CA THR A 86 15.18 6.85 -3.08
C THR A 86 16.45 7.72 -3.05
N TYR A 87 17.01 8.07 -4.21
CA TYR A 87 18.26 8.85 -4.34
C TYR A 87 18.15 10.10 -5.22
N GLY A 88 16.93 10.58 -5.50
CA GLY A 88 16.68 11.87 -6.17
C GLY A 88 16.64 13.04 -5.20
#